data_AF-A0A4U9YQI9-F1
#
_entry.id   AF-A0A4U9YQI9-F1
#
_cell.length_a   1.000
_cell.length_b   1.000
_cell.length_c   1.000
_cell.angle_alpha   90.00
_cell.angle_beta   90.00
_cell.angle_gamma   90.00
#
_symmetry.space_group_name_H-M   'P 1'
#
loop_
_entity.id
_entity.type
_entity.pdbx_description
1 polymer ?
#
loop_
_entity_poly.entity_id
_entity_poly.type
_entity_poly.pdbx_seq_one_letter_code
_entity_poly.pdbx_strand_id
1 'polypeptide(L)' 'MTIEETIIDAFDRLFMEDVSDMKDEDLFDAGVLDSLGTVELIVELESLFNIKVPISEFGREDWNTVSKIVEGVKELQNA' A
#
# COMPACT_ATOMS: atom_id res chain seq x y z
N MET A 1 9.15 -8.64 -11.11
CA MET A 1 8.63 -8.18 -9.83
C MET A 1 7.13 -8.35 -9.86
N THR A 2 6.59 -9.06 -8.90
CA THR A 2 5.14 -9.16 -8.65
C THR A 2 4.64 -7.85 -8.04
N ILE A 3 3.32 -7.63 -8.04
CA ILE A 3 2.70 -6.46 -7.39
C ILE A 3 3.11 -6.38 -5.91
N GLU A 4 3.14 -7.53 -5.24
CA GLU A 4 3.53 -7.64 -3.85
C GLU A 4 4.99 -7.24 -3.62
N GLU A 5 5.93 -7.76 -4.42
CA GLU A 5 7.35 -7.37 -4.31
C GLU A 5 7.55 -5.87 -4.52
N THR A 6 6.84 -5.28 -5.48
CA THR A 6 6.91 -3.83 -5.76
C THR A 6 6.31 -3.00 -4.61
N ILE A 7 5.24 -3.48 -3.97
CA ILE A 7 4.66 -2.81 -2.81
C ILE A 7 5.62 -2.89 -1.63
N ILE A 8 6.19 -4.06 -1.33
CA ILE A 8 7.19 -4.22 -0.26
C ILE A 8 8.38 -3.27 -0.48
N ASP A 9 8.90 -3.18 -1.71
CA ASP A 9 9.96 -2.23 -2.06
C ASP A 9 9.54 -0.76 -1.88
N ALA A 10 8.29 -0.42 -2.22
CA ALA A 10 7.77 0.92 -1.97
C ALA A 10 7.73 1.26 -0.47
N PHE A 11 7.36 0.30 0.39
CA PHE A 11 7.38 0.48 1.84
C PHE A 11 8.81 0.68 2.38
N ASP A 12 9.78 -0.12 1.93
CA ASP A 12 11.18 0.04 2.31
C ASP A 12 11.73 1.41 1.87
N ARG A 13 11.36 1.88 0.67
CA ARG A 13 11.80 3.19 0.16
C ARG A 13 11.14 4.38 0.85
N LEU A 14 9.85 4.31 1.13
CA LEU A 14 9.08 5.43 1.70
C LEU A 14 9.21 5.51 3.22
N PHE A 15 9.16 4.36 3.90
CA PHE A 15 9.05 4.28 5.35
C PHE A 15 10.29 3.68 6.01
N MET A 16 11.26 3.16 5.24
CA MET A 16 12.43 2.43 5.76
C MET A 16 12.03 1.20 6.59
N GLU A 17 10.88 0.61 6.25
CA GLU A 17 10.29 -0.53 6.96
C GLU A 17 10.11 -1.70 5.99
N ASP A 18 10.64 -2.85 6.38
CA ASP A 18 10.45 -4.11 5.65
C ASP A 18 9.16 -4.79 6.12
N VAL A 19 8.11 -4.64 5.31
CA VAL A 19 6.79 -5.22 5.56
C VAL A 19 6.62 -6.64 5.01
N SER A 20 7.70 -7.28 4.53
CA SER A 20 7.64 -8.62 3.95
C SER A 20 7.24 -9.70 4.95
N ASP A 21 7.52 -9.52 6.24
CA ASP A 21 7.10 -10.43 7.32
C ASP A 21 5.75 -10.02 7.96
N MET A 22 5.20 -8.86 7.59
CA MET A 22 4.02 -8.22 8.22
C MET A 22 2.83 -8.11 7.27
N LYS A 23 2.71 -9.04 6.31
CA LYS A 23 1.78 -8.89 5.18
C LYS A 23 0.31 -8.78 5.57
N ASP A 24 -0.07 -9.48 6.64
CA ASP A 24 -1.43 -9.52 7.18
C ASP A 24 -1.56 -8.73 8.49
N GLU A 25 -0.49 -8.05 8.92
CA GLU A 25 -0.53 -7.19 10.10
C GLU A 25 -1.05 -5.80 9.76
N ASP A 26 -1.73 -5.19 10.73
CA ASP A 26 -2.24 -3.84 10.59
C ASP A 26 -1.07 -2.84 10.65
N LEU A 27 -0.76 -2.25 9.50
CA LEU A 27 0.32 -1.30 9.28
C LEU A 27 0.09 0.03 10.02
N PHE A 28 -1.16 0.39 10.32
CA PHE A 28 -1.46 1.58 11.11
C PHE A 28 -1.21 1.31 12.60
N ASP A 29 -1.62 0.15 13.11
CA ASP A 29 -1.36 -0.25 14.49
C ASP A 29 0.13 -0.53 14.74
N ALA A 30 0.83 -1.07 13.74
CA ALA A 30 2.28 -1.24 13.75
C ALA A 30 3.05 0.10 13.73
N GLY A 31 2.37 1.21 13.40
CA GLY A 31 2.98 2.53 13.28
C GLY A 31 3.80 2.74 12.01
N VAL A 32 3.69 1.83 11.04
CA VAL A 32 4.33 1.95 9.72
C VAL A 32 3.60 2.99 8.87
N LEU A 33 2.27 2.99 8.91
CA LEU A 33 1.43 3.95 8.19
C LEU A 33 0.80 4.98 9.13
N ASP A 34 0.92 6.24 8.75
CA ASP A 34 0.14 7.35 9.32
C ASP A 34 -0.70 8.05 8.23
N SER A 35 -1.39 9.12 8.60
CA SER A 35 -2.25 9.86 7.66
C SER A 35 -1.49 10.53 6.51
N LEU A 36 -0.21 10.90 6.68
CA LEU A 36 0.61 11.53 5.64
C LEU A 36 1.31 10.47 4.78
N GLY A 37 1.90 9.46 5.40
CA GLY A 37 2.51 8.31 4.74
C GLY A 37 1.51 7.56 3.88
N THR A 38 0.24 7.48 4.29
CA THR A 38 -0.84 6.95 3.44
C THR A 38 -0.96 7.71 2.12
N VAL A 39 -0.91 9.05 2.15
CA VAL A 39 -1.00 9.86 0.93
C VAL A 39 0.23 9.69 0.05
N GLU A 40 1.43 9.62 0.65
CA GLU A 40 2.67 9.35 -0.09
C GLU A 40 2.65 7.98 -0.75
N LEU A 41 2.21 6.95 -0.02
CA LEU A 41 2.04 5.60 -0.56
C LEU A 41 1.07 5.60 -1.74
N ILE A 42 -0.10 6.26 -1.61
CA ILE A 42 -1.07 6.36 -2.71
C ILE A 42 -0.42 6.94 -3.97
N VAL A 43 0.28 8.06 -3.85
CA VAL A 43 0.92 8.73 -4.99
C VAL A 43 1.98 7.82 -5.63
N GLU A 44 2.76 7.11 -4.82
CA GLU A 44 3.76 6.16 -5.31
C GLU A 44 3.10 4.96 -6.01
N LEU A 45 2.02 4.40 -5.46
CA LEU A 45 1.27 3.30 -6.08
C LEU A 45 0.62 3.71 -7.41
N GLU A 46 0.02 4.90 -7.48
CA GLU A 46 -0.53 5.46 -8.73
C GLU A 46 0.56 5.57 -9.80
N SER A 47 1.76 6.02 -9.42
CA SER A 47 2.92 6.13 -10.30
C SER A 47 3.46 4.77 -10.76
N LEU A 48 3.66 3.83 -9.83
CA LEU A 48 4.25 2.51 -10.08
C LEU A 48 3.35 1.61 -10.93
N PHE A 49 2.05 1.63 -10.65
CA PHE A 49 1.08 0.73 -11.28
C PHE A 49 0.25 1.39 -12.36
N ASN A 50 0.44 2.70 -12.58
CA ASN A 50 -0.33 3.52 -13.52
C ASN A 50 -1.85 3.38 -13.29
N ILE A 51 -2.24 3.44 -12.01
CA ILE A 51 -3.63 3.36 -11.54
C ILE A 51 -4.10 4.71 -10.98
N LYS A 52 -5.40 4.82 -10.73
CA LYS A 52 -5.98 5.92 -9.96
C LYS A 52 -6.63 5.37 -8.70
N VAL A 53 -6.17 5.84 -7.55
CA VAL A 53 -6.69 5.41 -6.25
C VAL A 53 -7.54 6.55 -5.71
N PRO A 54 -8.88 6.43 -5.71
CA PRO A 54 -9.73 7.46 -5.13
C PRO A 54 -9.54 7.45 -3.62
N ILE A 55 -9.23 8.62 -3.04
CA ILE A 55 -8.99 8.79 -1.60
C ILE A 55 -10.16 8.27 -0.75
N SER A 56 -11.39 8.28 -1.29
CA SER A 56 -12.57 7.71 -0.62
C SER A 56 -12.55 6.19 -0.46
N GLU A 57 -11.83 5.46 -1.30
CA GLU A 57 -11.64 4.00 -1.19
C GLU A 57 -10.44 3.63 -0.32
N PHE A 58 -9.61 4.61 0.08
CA PHE A 58 -8.51 4.40 1.00
C PHE A 58 -8.99 4.46 2.46
N GLY A 59 -9.93 3.58 2.80
CA GLY A 59 -10.35 3.35 4.17
C GLY A 59 -9.21 2.69 4.96
N ARG A 60 -9.00 3.12 6.21
CA ARG A 60 -8.01 2.47 7.09
C ARG A 60 -8.25 0.97 7.18
N GLU A 61 -9.50 0.52 7.22
CA GLU A 61 -9.82 -0.92 7.29
C GLU A 61 -9.66 -1.66 5.95
N ASP A 62 -9.69 -0.94 4.83
CA ASP A 62 -9.60 -1.51 3.49
C ASP A 62 -8.15 -1.64 3.03
N TRP A 63 -7.23 -0.84 3.57
CA TRP A 63 -5.81 -0.81 3.18
C TRP A 63 -4.84 -0.95 4.36
N ASN A 64 -5.28 -1.52 5.49
CA ASN A 64 -4.43 -1.68 6.67
C ASN A 64 -3.35 -2.76 6.56
N THR A 65 -3.38 -3.65 5.56
CA THR A 65 -2.41 -4.76 5.45
C THR A 65 -1.83 -4.80 4.06
N VAL A 66 -0.58 -5.27 3.89
CA VAL A 66 0.06 -5.41 2.58
C VAL A 66 -0.80 -6.28 1.65
N SER A 67 -1.37 -7.37 2.16
CA SER A 67 -2.26 -8.26 1.41
C SER A 67 -3.44 -7.50 0.79
N LYS A 68 -4.12 -6.66 1.56
CA LYS A 68 -5.24 -5.85 1.06
C LYS A 68 -4.80 -4.77 0.07
N ILE A 69 -3.66 -4.13 0.31
CA ILE A 69 -3.09 -3.13 -0.62
C ILE A 69 -2.81 -3.80 -1.97
N VAL A 70 -2.24 -5.00 -1.97
CA VAL A 70 -1.98 -5.80 -3.17
C VAL A 70 -3.28 -6.12 -3.91
N GLU A 71 -4.33 -6.52 -3.19
CA GLU A 71 -5.64 -6.80 -3.79
C GLU A 71 -6.27 -5.54 -4.39
N GLY A 72 -6.30 -4.42 -3.66
CA GLY A 72 -6.85 -3.16 -4.15
C GLY A 72 -6.11 -2.65 -5.40
N VAL A 73 -4.78 -2.75 -5.43
CA VAL A 73 -4.00 -2.42 -6.64
C VAL A 73 -4.37 -3.33 -7.81
N LYS A 74 -4.54 -4.63 -7.59
CA LYS A 74 -4.97 -5.56 -8.64
C LYS A 74 -6.36 -5.22 -9.17
N GLU A 75 -7.31 -4.90 -8.30
CA GLU A 75 -8.66 -4.52 -8.71
C GLU A 75 -8.64 -3.25 -9.57
N LEU A 76 -7.90 -2.23 -9.15
CA LEU A 76 -7.75 -0.97 -9.88
C LEU A 76 -7.01 -1.11 -11.21
N GLN A 77 -6.08 -2.07 -11.34
CA GLN A 77 -5.44 -2.37 -12.62
C GLN A 77 -6.36 -3.08 -13.63
N ASN A 78 -7.40 -3.77 -13.14
CA ASN A 78 -8.36 -4.51 -13.98
C ASN A 78 -9.67 -3.75 -14.20
N ALA A 79 -9.82 -2.56 -13.62
CA ALA A 79 -10.96 -1.66 -13.77
C ALA A 79 -10.84 -0.77 -15.03
#